data_AF-A0A9E4CLU3-F1
#
_entry.id   AF-A0A9E4CLU3-F1
#
_cell.length_a   1.000
_cell.length_b   1.000
_cell.length_c   1.000
_cell.angle_alpha   90.00
_cell.angle_beta   90.00
_cell.angle_gamma   90.00
#
_symmetry.space_group_name_H-M   'P 1'
#
loop_
_entity.id
_entity.type
_entity.pdbx_description
1 polymer ?
#
loop_
_entity_poly.entity_id
_entity_poly.type
_entity_poly.pdbx_seq_one_letter_code
_entity_poly.pdbx_strand_id
1 'polypeptide(L)' 'MYLESIDPGKNRRRFYSLDTATSLFGAIVLIRRWGRI' A
#
# COMPACT_ATOMS: atom_id res chain seq x y z
N MET A 1 -4.28 -5.88 -2.82
CA MET A 1 -3.23 -6.67 -2.12
C MET A 1 -2.72 -5.88 -0.92
N TYR A 2 -2.57 -6.52 0.24
CA TYR A 2 -2.05 -5.90 1.47
C TYR A 2 -0.82 -6.65 1.96
N LEU A 3 0.19 -5.91 2.40
CA LEU A 3 1.48 -6.42 2.84
C LEU A 3 1.93 -5.68 4.10
N GLU A 4 2.59 -6.39 5.00
CA GLU A 4 3.17 -5.82 6.23
C GLU A 4 4.69 -6.02 6.25
N SER A 5 5.40 -5.04 6.79
CA SER A 5 6.84 -5.13 7.08
C SER A 5 7.05 -4.81 8.56
N ILE A 6 7.40 -5.84 9.33
CA ILE A 6 7.60 -5.78 10.77
C ILE A 6 9.04 -6.22 11.10
N ASP A 7 9.79 -5.34 11.74
CA ASP A 7 11.14 -5.61 12.26
C ASP A 7 11.29 -4.86 13.61
N PRO A 8 11.11 -5.57 14.74
CA PRO A 8 11.19 -4.97 16.07
C PRO A 8 12.58 -4.41 16.40
N GLY A 9 13.65 -5.06 15.93
CA GLY A 9 15.02 -4.62 16.17
C GLY A 9 15.36 -3.27 15.55
N LYS A 10 14.55 -2.83 14.58
CA LYS A 10 14.67 -1.52 13.92
C LYS A 10 13.53 -0.56 14.24
N ASN A 11 12.69 -0.88 15.23
CA ASN A 11 11.43 -0.18 15.50
C ASN A 11 10.66 0.07 14.18
N ARG A 12 10.48 -0.97 13.36
CA ARG A 12 9.85 -0.83 12.04
C ARG A 12 8.55 -1.61 12.04
N ARG A 13 7.45 -0.90 11.87
CA ARG A 13 6.12 -1.47 11.61
C ARG A 13 5.46 -0.64 10.53
N ARG A 14 5.30 -1.22 9.34
CA ARG A 14 4.78 -0.53 8.16
C ARG A 14 3.78 -1.40 7.41
N PHE A 15 2.83 -0.75 6.75
CA PHE A 15 1.92 -1.39 5.82
C PHE A 15 2.13 -0.86 4.40
N TYR A 16 1.82 -1.72 3.43
CA TYR A 16 1.76 -1.40 2.01
C TYR A 16 0.47 -2.00 1.46
N SER A 17 -0.31 -1.20 0.74
CA SER A 17 -1.52 -1.64 0.06
C SER A 17 -1.46 -1.21 -1.40
N LEU A 18 -1.77 -2.16 -2.27
CA LEU A 18 -1.83 -2.00 -3.71
C LEU A 18 -3.24 -2.35 -4.19
N ASP A 19 -3.84 -1.47 -4.97
CA ASP A 19 -5.17 -1.67 -5.53
C ASP A 19 -5.25 -1.12 -6.95
N THR A 20 -6.19 -1.60 -7.75
CA THR A 20 -6.45 -1.11 -9.11
C THR A 20 -7.84 -0.52 -9.16
N ALA A 21 -7.98 0.66 -9.78
CA ALA A 21 -9.26 1.31 -9.97
C ALA A 21 -9.40 1.82 -11.40
N THR A 22 -10.63 2.12 -11.79
CA THR A 22 -10.91 2.81 -13.05
C THR A 22 -10.95 4.31 -12.78
N SER A 23 -10.22 5.08 -13.58
CA SER A 23 -10.29 6.56 -13.57
C SER A 23 -11.63 7.05 -14.13
N LEU A 24 -11.90 8.34 -13.95
CA LEU A 24 -13.09 9.00 -14.51
C LEU A 24 -13.23 8.85 -16.04
N PHE A 25 -12.12 8.57 -16.73
CA PHE A 25 -12.07 8.42 -18.20
C PHE A 25 -11.84 6.97 -18.65
N GLY A 26 -12.08 5.98 -17.78
CA GLY A 26 -12.01 4.57 -18.16
C GLY A 26 -10.61 3.96 -18.16
N ALA A 27 -9.55 4.73 -17.92
CA ALA A 27 -8.20 4.18 -17.78
C ALA A 27 -8.04 3.41 -16.46
N ILE A 28 -7.28 2.31 -16.47
CA ILE A 28 -6.89 1.59 -15.26
C ILE A 28 -5.78 2.37 -14.56
N VAL A 29 -5.95 2.64 -13.26
CA VAL A 29 -4.97 3.30 -12.40
C VAL A 29 -4.57 2.41 -11.23
N LEU A 30 -3.32 2.53 -10.80
CA LEU A 30 -2.82 1.87 -9.61
C LEU A 30 -2.91 2.81 -8.40
N ILE A 31 -3.63 2.38 -7.37
CA ILE A 31 -3.69 3.07 -6.08
C ILE A 31 -2.68 2.40 -5.13
N ARG A 32 -1.70 3.18 -4.68
CA ARG A 32 -0.69 2.72 -3.71
C ARG A 32 -0.84 3.48 -2.40
N ARG A 33 -1.01 2.75 -1.30
CA ARG A 33 -1.04 3.30 0.06
C ARG A 33 0.09 2.69 0.88
N TRP A 34 0.72 3.50 1.70
CA TRP A 34 1.76 3.06 2.61
C TRP A 34 1.73 3.91 3.86
N GLY A 35 2.20 3.34 4.97
CA GLY A 35 2.26 4.07 6.21
C GLY A 35 2.98 3.28 7.30
N ARG A 36 3.12 3.95 8.44
CA ARG A 36 3.65 3.38 9.66
C ARG A 36 2.47 3.05 10.58
N ILE A 37 2.53 1.90 11.24
CA ILE A 37 1.53 1.46 12.22
C ILE A 37 2.06 1.78 13.61
#